data_AF-A0A949MII8-F1
#
_entry.id   AF-A0A949MII8-F1
#
_cell.length_a   1.000
_cell.length_b   1.000
_cell.length_c   1.000
_cell.angle_alpha   90.00
_cell.angle_beta   90.00
_cell.angle_gamma   90.00
#
_symmetry.space_group_name_H-M   'P 1'
#
loop_
_entity.id
_entity.type
_entity.pdbx_description
1 polymer ?
#
loop_
_entity_poly.entity_id
_entity_poly.type
_entity_poly.pdbx_seq_one_letter_code
_entity_poly.pdbx_strand_id
1 'polypeptide(L)'
;WTRQRLDEVGARASLLNPLWYAGAFALGYGAARLSDALSLGFVVETERQVEAHLASHLERLPAHDAASRAIVAQMKVDEAAHARAAELAGAQALPAPAKLAMRAAAKLMTTTAHYV
;
A
#
# COMPACT_ATOMS: atom_id res chain seq x y z
N TRP A 1 1.36 -12.59 -5.32
CA TRP A 1 0.50 -13.34 -4.38
C TRP A 1 -0.99 -13.05 -4.55
N THR A 2 -1.42 -11.79 -4.47
CA THR A 2 -2.86 -11.44 -4.48
C THR A 2 -3.60 -11.81 -5.77
N ARG A 3 -3.01 -11.58 -6.95
CA ARG A 3 -3.67 -11.93 -8.24
C ARG A 3 -3.92 -13.43 -8.37
N GLN A 4 -2.92 -14.25 -8.08
CA GLN A 4 -3.04 -15.70 -8.05
C GLN A 4 -4.15 -16.15 -7.08
N ARG A 5 -4.21 -15.56 -5.88
CA ARG A 5 -5.27 -15.90 -4.91
C ARG A 5 -6.66 -15.50 -5.38
N LEU A 6 -6.80 -14.36 -6.07
CA LEU A 6 -8.06 -13.93 -6.67
C LEU A 6 -8.53 -14.93 -7.73
N ASP A 7 -7.62 -15.41 -8.58
CA ASP A 7 -7.92 -16.41 -9.60
C ASP A 7 -8.38 -17.74 -8.97
N GLU A 8 -7.74 -18.18 -7.88
CA GLU A 8 -8.10 -19.39 -7.14
C GLU A 8 -9.51 -19.33 -6.51
N VAL A 9 -9.97 -18.16 -6.10
CA VAL A 9 -11.31 -17.97 -5.49
C VAL A 9 -12.36 -17.47 -6.49
N GLY A 10 -12.01 -17.41 -7.79
CA GLY A 10 -12.89 -16.93 -8.86
C GLY A 10 -13.27 -15.45 -8.75
N ALA A 11 -12.46 -14.66 -8.04
CA ALA A 11 -12.66 -13.22 -7.87
C ALA A 11 -11.87 -12.42 -8.91
N ARG A 12 -12.27 -11.17 -9.14
CA ARG A 12 -11.59 -10.25 -10.07
C ARG A 12 -10.95 -9.08 -9.32
N ALA A 13 -9.85 -8.58 -9.85
CA ALA A 13 -9.30 -7.30 -9.41
C ALA A 13 -10.24 -6.13 -9.76
N SER A 14 -10.12 -5.01 -9.04
CA SER A 14 -10.90 -3.79 -9.36
C SER A 14 -10.52 -3.25 -10.73
N LEU A 15 -11.52 -2.74 -11.48
CA LEU A 15 -11.31 -2.11 -12.78
C LEU A 15 -10.56 -0.78 -12.66
N LEU A 16 -10.54 -0.19 -11.47
CA LEU A 16 -9.86 1.07 -11.20
C LEU A 16 -8.35 0.89 -10.99
N ASN A 17 -7.84 -0.34 -10.95
CA ASN A 17 -6.42 -0.62 -10.71
C ASN A 17 -5.46 0.15 -11.66
N PRO A 18 -5.73 0.29 -12.97
CA PRO A 18 -4.89 1.08 -13.87
C PRO A 18 -4.84 2.57 -13.49
N LEU A 19 -5.96 3.14 -13.04
CA LEU A 19 -6.05 4.53 -12.61
C LEU A 19 -5.21 4.75 -11.34
N TRP A 20 -5.34 3.86 -10.36
CA TRP A 20 -4.57 3.94 -9.11
C TRP A 20 -3.08 3.77 -9.36
N TYR A 21 -2.70 2.81 -10.21
CA TYR A 21 -1.30 2.60 -10.59
C TYR A 21 -0.70 3.84 -11.27
N ALA A 22 -1.41 4.43 -12.23
CA ALA A 22 -0.96 5.65 -12.91
C ALA A 22 -0.79 6.83 -11.93
N GLY A 23 -1.73 6.99 -11.00
CA GLY A 23 -1.66 8.02 -9.96
C GLY A 23 -0.46 7.84 -9.02
N ALA A 24 -0.26 6.61 -8.51
CA ALA A 24 0.88 6.30 -7.65
C ALA A 24 2.22 6.51 -8.37
N PHE A 25 2.31 6.09 -9.64
CA PHE A 25 3.51 6.29 -10.46
C PHE A 25 3.81 7.78 -10.67
N ALA A 26 2.80 8.60 -11.01
CA ALA A 26 2.98 10.03 -11.21
C ALA A 26 3.47 10.73 -9.94
N LEU A 27 2.94 10.36 -8.77
CA LEU A 27 3.37 10.88 -7.48
C LEU A 27 4.80 10.46 -7.14
N GLY A 28 5.14 9.18 -7.31
CA GLY A 28 6.49 8.67 -7.09
C GLY A 28 7.53 9.34 -8.01
N TYR A 29 7.20 9.49 -9.29
CA TYR A 29 8.04 10.20 -10.26
C TYR A 29 8.23 11.69 -9.89
N GLY A 30 7.16 12.35 -9.43
CA GLY A 30 7.23 13.70 -8.90
C GLY A 30 8.16 13.80 -7.69
N ALA A 31 8.02 12.91 -6.71
CA ALA A 31 8.87 12.89 -5.51
C ALA A 31 10.36 12.66 -5.85
N ALA A 32 10.65 11.72 -6.76
CA ALA A 32 12.00 11.45 -7.24
C ALA A 32 12.65 12.66 -7.94
N ARG A 33 11.85 13.48 -8.65
CA ARG A 33 12.34 14.72 -9.27
C ARG A 33 12.69 15.81 -8.26
N LEU A 34 12.12 15.79 -7.04
CA LEU A 34 12.43 16.79 -6.00
C LEU A 34 13.67 16.41 -5.20
N SER A 35 13.76 15.16 -4.72
CA SER A 35 14.91 14.65 -3.96
C SER A 35 14.79 13.15 -3.71
N ASP A 36 15.90 12.42 -3.78
CA ASP A 36 15.97 10.99 -3.41
C ASP A 36 15.49 10.74 -1.97
N ALA A 37 15.86 11.62 -1.03
CA ALA A 37 15.47 11.48 0.37
C ALA A 37 13.96 11.70 0.59
N LEU A 38 13.34 12.61 -0.16
CA LEU A 38 11.88 12.83 -0.12
C LEU A 38 11.13 11.69 -0.82
N SER A 39 11.68 11.16 -1.91
CA SER A 39 11.15 9.96 -2.58
C SER A 39 11.15 8.76 -1.64
N LEU A 40 12.26 8.51 -0.95
CA LEU A 40 12.35 7.48 0.09
C LEU A 40 11.36 7.76 1.24
N GLY A 41 11.19 9.02 1.64
CA GLY A 41 10.16 9.44 2.60
C GLY A 41 8.73 9.10 2.19
N PHE A 42 8.42 9.25 0.90
CA PHE A 42 7.15 8.86 0.31
C PHE A 42 6.94 7.34 0.30
N VAL A 43 8.00 6.57 0.00
CA VAL A 43 7.97 5.10 0.12
C VAL A 43 7.66 4.71 1.56
N VAL A 44 8.42 5.23 2.55
CA VAL A 44 8.20 4.92 3.97
C VAL A 44 6.75 5.18 4.40
N GLU A 45 6.18 6.33 4.03
CA GLU A 45 4.79 6.65 4.39
C GLU A 45 3.79 5.75 3.67
N THR A 46 4.03 5.42 2.40
CA THR A 46 3.18 4.49 1.63
C THR A 46 3.18 3.11 2.28
N GLU A 47 4.37 2.56 2.58
CA GLU A 47 4.51 1.25 3.20
C GLU A 47 3.83 1.18 4.57
N ARG A 48 3.95 2.23 5.39
CA ARG A 48 3.24 2.33 6.68
C ARG A 48 1.73 2.32 6.52
N GLN A 49 1.20 2.99 5.50
CA GLN A 49 -0.23 3.00 5.23
C GLN A 49 -0.71 1.65 4.69
N VAL A 50 0.10 0.98 3.86
CA VAL A 50 -0.19 -0.38 3.39
C VAL A 50 -0.16 -1.37 4.56
N GLU A 51 0.83 -1.29 5.44
CA GLU A 51 0.91 -2.14 6.64
C GLU A 51 -0.35 -2.01 7.51
N ALA A 52 -0.78 -0.78 7.78
CA ALA A 52 -2.01 -0.50 8.53
C ALA A 52 -3.25 -1.04 7.80
N HIS A 53 -3.29 -0.92 6.47
CA HIS A 53 -4.37 -1.48 5.67
C HIS A 53 -4.40 -3.02 5.72
N LEU A 54 -3.25 -3.68 5.59
CA LEU A 54 -3.12 -5.13 5.69
C LEU A 54 -3.52 -5.63 7.09
N ALA A 55 -3.16 -4.92 8.15
CA ALA A 55 -3.59 -5.24 9.51
C ALA A 55 -5.12 -5.19 9.65
N SER A 56 -5.76 -4.12 9.15
CA SER A 56 -7.23 -4.04 9.12
C SER A 56 -7.85 -5.12 8.23
N HIS A 57 -7.19 -5.49 7.13
CA HIS A 57 -7.67 -6.54 6.23
C HIS A 57 -7.61 -7.94 6.89
N LEU A 58 -6.57 -8.22 7.69
CA LEU A 58 -6.47 -9.46 8.48
C LEU A 58 -7.61 -9.61 9.49
N GLU A 59 -8.11 -8.52 10.07
CA GLU A 59 -9.25 -8.55 10.99
C GLU A 59 -10.55 -8.88 10.25
N ARG A 60 -10.67 -8.49 8.97
CA ARG A 60 -11.87 -8.69 8.15
C ARG A 60 -11.90 -10.04 7.43
N LEU A 61 -10.75 -10.67 7.21
CA LEU A 61 -10.66 -11.96 6.53
C LEU A 61 -11.30 -13.09 7.35
N PRO A 62 -12.09 -13.99 6.73
CA PRO A 62 -12.69 -15.11 7.44
C PRO A 62 -11.67 -15.96 8.18
N ALA A 63 -11.96 -16.37 9.42
CA ALA A 63 -11.05 -17.16 10.25
C ALA A 63 -10.67 -18.51 9.62
N HIS A 64 -11.54 -19.07 8.77
CA HIS A 64 -11.32 -20.34 8.08
C HIS A 64 -10.46 -20.22 6.80
N ASP A 65 -10.24 -19.01 6.28
CA ASP A 65 -9.38 -18.81 5.10
C ASP A 65 -7.91 -18.63 5.51
N ALA A 66 -7.33 -19.71 6.06
CA ALA A 66 -5.96 -19.73 6.56
C ALA A 66 -4.94 -19.34 5.47
N ALA A 67 -5.19 -19.70 4.21
CA ALA A 67 -4.33 -19.38 3.08
C ALA A 67 -4.25 -17.87 2.82
N SER A 68 -5.39 -17.19 2.70
CA SER A 68 -5.41 -15.73 2.49
C SER A 68 -4.85 -14.99 3.70
N ARG A 69 -5.13 -15.45 4.92
CA ARG A 69 -4.57 -14.86 6.14
C ARG A 69 -3.05 -14.97 6.19
N ALA A 70 -2.49 -16.13 5.83
CA ALA A 70 -1.04 -16.32 5.79
C ALA A 70 -0.37 -15.39 4.78
N ILE A 71 -0.96 -15.24 3.59
CA ILE A 71 -0.46 -14.32 2.55
C ILE A 71 -0.43 -12.88 3.06
N VAL A 72 -1.54 -12.39 3.63
CA VAL A 72 -1.64 -11.00 4.11
C VAL A 72 -0.73 -10.76 5.33
N ALA A 73 -0.56 -11.75 6.20
CA ALA A 73 0.37 -11.67 7.32
C ALA A 73 1.83 -11.56 6.85
N GLN A 74 2.22 -12.33 5.83
CA GLN A 74 3.55 -12.24 5.24
C GLN A 74 3.76 -10.88 4.56
N MET A 75 2.80 -10.42 3.74
CA MET A 75 2.85 -9.10 3.10
C MET A 75 3.09 -7.99 4.13
N LYS A 76 2.39 -8.03 5.26
CA LYS A 76 2.56 -7.03 6.33
C LYS A 76 4.00 -6.99 6.85
N VAL A 77 4.64 -8.15 7.03
CA VAL A 77 6.03 -8.24 7.47
C VAL A 77 6.97 -7.66 6.42
N ASP A 78 6.71 -7.93 5.14
CA ASP A 78 7.51 -7.44 4.03
C ASP A 78 7.44 -5.92 3.90
N GLU A 79 6.24 -5.32 3.99
CA GLU A 79 6.11 -3.85 3.92
C GLU A 79 6.77 -3.15 5.11
N ALA A 80 6.71 -3.74 6.31
CA ALA A 80 7.45 -3.23 7.46
C ALA A 80 8.98 -3.31 7.27
N ALA A 81 9.47 -4.31 6.53
CA ALA A 81 10.88 -4.40 6.15
C ALA A 81 11.25 -3.36 5.07
N HIS A 82 10.40 -3.15 4.07
CA HIS A 82 10.59 -2.12 3.04
C HIS A 82 10.65 -0.71 3.64
N ALA A 83 9.74 -0.38 4.56
CA ALA A 83 9.75 0.90 5.28
C ALA A 83 11.08 1.10 6.02
N ARG A 84 11.54 0.09 6.78
CA ARG A 84 12.82 0.17 7.50
C ARG A 84 14.01 0.30 6.55
N ALA A 85 14.02 -0.42 5.43
CA ALA A 85 15.08 -0.31 4.44
C ALA A 85 15.16 1.10 3.85
N ALA A 86 14.01 1.72 3.53
CA ALA A 86 13.97 3.09 3.05
C ALA A 86 14.41 4.12 4.10
N GLU A 87 14.07 3.92 5.38
CA GLU A 87 14.57 4.74 6.49
C GLU A 87 16.11 4.65 6.61
N LEU A 88 16.65 3.43 6.56
CA LEU A 88 18.11 3.21 6.61
C LEU A 88 18.84 3.77 5.38
N ALA A 89 18.16 3.86 4.23
CA ALA A 89 18.67 4.47 3.01
C ALA A 89 18.66 6.01 3.04
N GLY A 90 18.21 6.64 4.14
CA GLY A 90 18.22 8.09 4.32
C GLY A 90 16.91 8.79 3.99
N ALA A 91 15.77 8.11 4.13
CA ALA A 91 14.45 8.72 3.97
C ALA A 91 14.29 9.97 4.87
N GLN A 92 13.81 11.06 4.28
CA GLN A 92 13.34 12.22 5.03
C GLN A 92 11.87 12.08 5.36
N ALA A 93 11.50 12.37 6.60
CA ALA A 93 10.11 12.34 7.02
C ALA A 93 9.28 13.36 6.22
N LEU A 94 8.21 12.89 5.57
CA LEU A 94 7.28 13.79 4.90
C LEU A 94 6.60 14.74 5.91
N PRO A 95 6.32 15.99 5.51
CA PRO A 95 5.61 16.94 6.35
C PRO A 95 4.18 16.46 6.62
N ALA A 96 3.64 16.80 7.79
CA ALA A 96 2.33 16.32 8.24
C ALA A 96 1.17 16.56 7.24
N PRO A 97 1.09 17.70 6.53
CA PRO A 97 0.07 17.91 5.50
C PRO A 97 0.15 16.89 4.35
N ALA A 98 1.36 16.52 3.92
CA ALA A 98 1.56 15.54 2.86
C ALA A 98 1.12 14.13 3.32
N LYS A 99 1.46 13.75 4.55
CA LYS A 99 0.99 12.49 5.15
C LYS A 99 -0.54 12.43 5.23
N LEU A 100 -1.17 13.54 5.61
CA LEU A 100 -2.63 13.62 5.68
C LEU A 100 -3.28 13.46 4.30
N ALA A 101 -2.74 14.13 3.28
CA ALA A 101 -3.20 13.99 1.90
C ALA A 101 -3.07 12.55 1.39
N MET A 102 -1.93 11.89 1.66
CA MET A 102 -1.72 10.48 1.31
C MET A 102 -2.75 9.58 1.99
N ARG A 103 -3.01 9.77 3.30
CA ARG A 103 -4.05 9.00 4.02
C ARG A 103 -5.43 9.19 3.43
N ALA A 104 -5.79 10.42 3.06
CA ALA A 104 -7.06 10.70 2.41
C ALA A 104 -7.19 10.00 1.05
N ALA A 105 -6.13 10.04 0.24
CA ALA A 105 -6.07 9.34 -1.04
C ALA A 105 -6.16 7.81 -0.87
N ALA A 106 -5.43 7.24 0.09
CA ALA A 106 -5.49 5.81 0.41
C ALA A 106 -6.89 5.38 0.87
N LYS A 107 -7.56 6.20 1.68
CA LYS A 107 -8.95 5.95 2.10
C LYS A 107 -9.92 6.01 0.92
N LEU A 108 -9.77 6.98 0.03
CA LEU A 108 -10.59 7.09 -1.18
C LEU A 108 -10.40 5.85 -2.07
N MET A 109 -9.17 5.44 -2.31
CA MET A 109 -8.83 4.27 -3.12
C MET A 109 -9.42 2.98 -2.54
N THR A 110 -9.19 2.74 -1.25
CA THR A 110 -9.67 1.51 -0.58
C THR A 110 -11.19 1.46 -0.47
N THR A 111 -11.85 2.61 -0.35
CA THR A 111 -13.32 2.69 -0.34
C THR A 111 -13.88 2.44 -1.74
N THR A 112 -13.36 3.14 -2.76
CA THR A 112 -13.87 3.03 -4.14
C THR A 112 -13.62 1.67 -4.78
N ALA A 113 -12.47 1.04 -4.52
CA ALA A 113 -12.16 -0.31 -4.99
C ALA A 113 -13.09 -1.38 -4.39
N HIS A 114 -13.72 -1.10 -3.25
CA HIS A 114 -14.72 -1.99 -2.66
C HIS A 114 -16.07 -1.96 -3.39
N TYR A 115 -16.36 -0.90 -4.15
CA TYR A 115 -17.65 -0.69 -4.82
C TYR A 115 -17.60 -0.88 -6.36
N VAL A 116 -16.41 -0.93 -6.97
CA VAL A 116 -16.21 -0.93 -8.45
C VAL A 116 -15.19 -1.99 -8.92
#